data_AF-A0A9E7GTI9-F1
#
_entry.id   AF-A0A9E7GTI9-F1
#
_cell.length_a   1.000
_cell.length_b   1.000
_cell.length_c   1.000
_cell.angle_alpha   90.00
_cell.angle_beta   90.00
_cell.angle_gamma   90.00
#
_symmetry.space_group_name_H-M   'P 1'
#
loop_
_entity.id
_entity.type
_entity.pdbx_description
1 polymer ?
#
loop_
_entity_poly.entity_id
_entity_poly.type
_entity_poly.pdbx_seq_one_letter_code
_entity_poly.pdbx_strand_id
1 'polypeptide(L)' 'MSRTNCKQLVREGLGEGYDRDVAFASSLEMFGGGHSDPISVAFGGPVMTKFTIALREIGTYTEVLRSQPQGARAHLGI' A
#
# COMPACT_ATOMS: atom_id res chain seq x y z
N MET A 1 19.83 17.64 -11.90
CA MET A 1 19.43 16.47 -11.08
C MET A 1 20.01 15.21 -11.72
N SER A 2 20.78 14.39 -11.00
CA SER A 2 21.40 13.18 -11.55
C SER A 2 20.39 12.03 -11.69
N ARG A 3 20.56 11.13 -12.67
CA ARG A 3 19.72 9.93 -12.85
C ARG A 3 19.68 9.04 -11.59
N THR A 4 20.74 9.02 -10.79
CA THR A 4 20.79 8.28 -9.52
C THR A 4 19.92 8.92 -8.44
N ASN A 5 19.85 10.25 -8.39
CA ASN A 5 19.01 10.97 -7.44
C ASN A 5 17.51 10.83 -7.77
N CYS A 6 17.13 10.82 -9.06
CA CYS A 6 15.74 10.53 -9.45
C CYS A 6 15.29 9.12 -9.02
N LYS A 7 16.15 8.11 -9.19
CA LYS A 7 15.86 6.73 -8.77
C LYS A 7 15.72 6.56 -7.25
N GLN A 8 16.56 7.27 -6.50
CA GLN A 8 16.50 7.30 -5.04
C GLN A 8 15.16 7.87 -4.56
N LEU A 9 14.73 9.01 -5.10
CA LEU A 9 13.45 9.65 -4.77
C LEU A 9 12.25 8.74 -5.08
N VAL A 10 12.29 7.99 -6.19
CA VAL A 10 11.22 7.03 -6.52
C VAL A 10 11.16 5.89 -5.50
N ARG A 11 12.31 5.33 -5.09
CA ARG A 11 12.36 4.25 -4.09
C ARG A 11 11.96 4.70 -2.69
N GLU A 12 12.27 5.95 -2.33
CA GLU A 12 11.84 6.57 -1.07
C GLU A 12 10.34 6.82 -1.08
N GLY A 13 9.78 7.39 -2.16
CA GLY A 13 8.34 7.62 -2.29
C GLY A 13 7.50 6.35 -2.31
N LEU A 14 7.99 5.26 -2.93
CA LEU A 14 7.32 3.95 -2.86
C LEU A 14 7.31 3.37 -1.43
N GLY A 15 8.39 3.58 -0.67
CA GLY A 15 8.45 3.15 0.73
C GLY A 15 7.51 3.93 1.64
N GLU A 16 7.43 5.26 1.46
CA GLU A 16 6.49 6.08 2.20
C GLU A 16 5.04 5.70 1.86
N GLY A 17 4.71 5.52 0.58
CA GLY A 17 3.36 5.09 0.16
C GLY A 17 2.93 3.78 0.81
N TYR A 18 3.81 2.77 0.82
CA TYR A 18 3.56 1.50 1.49
C TYR A 18 3.21 1.66 2.97
N ASP A 19 4.02 2.42 3.71
CA ASP A 19 3.82 2.64 5.15
C ASP A 19 2.48 3.34 5.44
N ARG A 20 2.12 4.31 4.59
CA ARG A 20 0.83 5.03 4.67
C ARG A 20 -0.36 4.10 4.40
N ASP A 21 -0.28 3.27 3.36
CA ASP A 21 -1.35 2.34 3.00
C ASP A 21 -1.59 1.32 4.12
N VAL A 22 -0.52 0.79 4.72
CA VAL A 22 -0.59 -0.13 5.87
C VAL A 22 -1.19 0.55 7.10
N ALA A 23 -0.73 1.76 7.45
CA ALA A 23 -1.24 2.52 8.58
C ALA A 23 -2.73 2.86 8.42
N PHE A 24 -3.15 3.20 7.20
CA PHE A 24 -4.55 3.48 6.89
C PHE A 24 -5.42 2.22 6.96
N ALA A 25 -4.96 1.09 6.41
CA ALA A 25 -5.64 -0.21 6.53
C ALA A 25 -5.83 -0.63 8.00
N SER A 26 -4.81 -0.44 8.84
CA SER A 26 -4.88 -0.71 10.28
C SER A 26 -5.90 0.20 10.98
N SER A 27 -6.02 1.46 10.56
CA SER A 27 -7.00 2.40 11.12
C SER A 27 -8.44 1.99 10.77
N LEU A 28 -8.66 1.46 9.56
CA LEU A 28 -9.96 0.95 9.13
C LEU A 28 -10.36 -0.34 9.86
N GLU A 29 -9.42 -1.24 10.13
CA GLU A 29 -9.66 -2.43 10.95
C GLU A 29 -10.07 -2.04 12.38
N MET A 30 -9.44 -1.02 12.96
CA MET A 30 -9.79 -0.50 14.29
C MET A 30 -11.15 0.22 14.29
N PHE A 31 -11.46 0.94 13.22
CA PHE A 31 -12.75 1.64 13.04
C PHE A 31 -13.92 0.68 12.82
N GLY A 32 -13.71 -0.46 12.17
CA GLY A 32 -14.75 -1.47 11.90
C GLY A 32 -14.85 -2.61 12.92
N GLY A 33 -13.92 -2.70 13.87
CA GLY A 33 -13.72 -3.85 14.74
C GLY A 33 -14.04 -3.65 16.23
N GLY A 34 -14.65 -2.54 16.64
CA GLY A 34 -15.07 -2.33 18.02
C GLY A 34 -16.41 -3.01 18.34
N HIS A 35 -16.40 -4.06 19.18
CA HIS A 35 -17.60 -4.83 19.58
C HIS A 35 -18.63 -4.05 20.43
N SER A 36 -18.44 -2.73 20.61
CA SER A 36 -19.14 -1.90 21.58
C SER A 36 -19.88 -0.70 21.00
N ASP A 37 -19.76 -0.42 19.70
CA ASP A 37 -20.49 0.69 19.07
C ASP A 37 -21.27 0.22 17.82
N PRO A 38 -22.62 0.18 17.89
CA PRO A 38 -23.45 -0.32 16.79
C PRO A 38 -23.40 0.56 15.53
N ILE A 39 -22.91 1.81 15.61
CA ILE A 39 -22.71 2.69 14.45
C ILE A 39 -21.42 2.29 13.71
N SER A 40 -20.33 2.04 14.44
CA SER A 40 -19.05 1.54 13.92
C SER A 40 -19.21 0.19 13.20
N VAL A 41 -20.01 -0.75 13.71
CA VAL A 41 -20.27 -2.03 13.03
C VAL A 41 -21.10 -1.83 11.74
N ALA A 42 -22.09 -0.94 11.78
CA ALA A 42 -22.96 -0.67 10.64
C ALA A 42 -22.24 0.00 9.46
N PHE A 43 -21.32 0.94 9.74
CA PHE A 43 -20.52 1.63 8.72
C PHE A 43 -19.20 0.92 8.40
N GLY A 44 -18.60 0.27 9.39
CA GLY A 44 -17.24 -0.29 9.37
C GLY A 44 -17.13 -1.78 9.05
N GLY A 45 -18.25 -2.50 8.90
CA GLY A 45 -18.22 -3.94 8.67
C GLY A 45 -17.76 -4.35 7.25
N PRO A 46 -18.67 -4.78 6.34
CA PRO A 46 -18.28 -5.35 5.05
C PRO A 46 -17.56 -4.38 4.09
N VAL A 47 -17.87 -3.07 4.15
CA VAL A 47 -17.30 -2.06 3.25
C VAL A 47 -15.87 -1.69 3.67
N MET A 48 -15.62 -1.41 4.95
CA MET A 48 -14.25 -1.09 5.40
C MET A 48 -13.33 -2.29 5.33
N THR A 49 -13.84 -3.51 5.53
CA THR A 49 -13.07 -4.73 5.30
C THR A 49 -12.55 -4.82 3.86
N LYS A 50 -13.39 -4.47 2.86
CA LYS A 50 -12.95 -4.44 1.44
C LYS A 50 -11.87 -3.39 1.19
N PHE A 51 -11.99 -2.20 1.79
CA PHE A 51 -10.96 -1.15 1.69
C PHE A 51 -9.65 -1.59 2.34
N THR A 52 -9.69 -2.17 3.53
CA THR A 52 -8.52 -2.73 4.21
C THR A 52 -7.80 -3.76 3.34
N ILE A 53 -8.54 -4.70 2.75
CA ILE A 53 -7.96 -5.72 1.85
C ILE A 53 -7.30 -5.06 0.64
N ALA A 54 -8.02 -4.14 -0.03
CA ALA A 54 -7.49 -3.43 -1.20
C ALA A 54 -6.22 -2.63 -0.87
N LEU A 55 -6.17 -1.95 0.28
CA LEU A 55 -5.01 -1.17 0.72
C LEU A 55 -3.80 -2.06 1.03
N ARG A 56 -4.02 -3.21 1.70
CA ARG A 56 -2.95 -4.20 1.94
C ARG A 56 -2.41 -4.80 0.63
N GLU A 57 -3.30 -5.04 -0.33
CA GLU A 57 -2.94 -5.53 -1.65
C GLU A 57 -2.13 -4.49 -2.43
N ILE A 58 -2.58 -3.22 -2.45
CA ILE A 58 -1.85 -2.09 -3.04
C ILE A 58 -0.48 -1.93 -2.39
N GLY A 59 -0.39 -1.96 -1.05
CA GLY A 59 0.89 -1.90 -0.34
C GLY A 59 1.84 -3.01 -0.78
N THR A 60 1.33 -4.24 -0.87
CA THR A 60 2.14 -5.39 -1.34
C THR A 60 2.68 -5.15 -2.76
N TYR A 61 1.86 -4.62 -3.68
CA TYR A 61 2.33 -4.26 -5.02
C TYR A 61 3.36 -3.13 -5.02
N THR A 62 3.17 -2.12 -4.18
CA THR A 62 4.12 -1.00 -4.02
C THR A 62 5.49 -1.49 -3.53
N GLU A 63 5.53 -2.43 -2.58
CA GLU A 63 6.78 -3.03 -2.09
C GLU A 63 7.47 -3.92 -3.14
N VAL A 64 6.69 -4.65 -3.95
CA VAL A 64 7.22 -5.40 -5.10
C VAL A 64 7.87 -4.46 -6.10
N LEU A 65 7.21 -3.34 -6.43
CA LEU A 65 7.76 -2.33 -7.34
C LEU A 65 9.03 -1.67 -6.77
N ARG A 66 9.06 -1.41 -5.47
CA ARG A 66 10.24 -0.89 -4.78
C ARG A 66 11.43 -1.86 -4.85
N SER A 67 11.14 -3.15 -4.74
CA SER A 67 12.13 -4.23 -4.71
C SER A 67 12.63 -4.66 -6.10
N GLN A 68 11.91 -4.35 -7.17
CA GLN A 68 12.37 -4.68 -8.52
C GLN A 68 13.67 -3.94 -8.88
N PRO A 69 14.69 -4.65 -9.41
CA PRO A 69 15.82 -3.98 -10.03
C PRO A 69 15.30 -3.21 -11.25
N GLN A 70 15.56 -1.91 -11.30
CA GLN A 70 15.14 -1.06 -12.41
C GLN A 70 15.89 -1.49 -13.68
N GLY A 71 15.35 -2.48 -14.41
CA GLY A 71 16.01 -3.08 -15.57
C GLY A 71 15.62 -4.49 -16.00
N ALA A 72 14.61 -5.16 -15.41
CA ALA A 72 14.18 -6.49 -15.88
C ALA A 72 13.19 -6.46 -17.07
N ARG A 73 13.36 -5.51 -18.00
CA ARG A 73 12.69 -5.53 -19.31
C ARG A 73 13.62 -5.11 -20.46
N ALA A 74 14.90 -5.40 -20.30
CA ALA A 74 15.92 -5.28 -21.35
C ALA A 74 16.64 -6.62 -21.61
N HIS A 75 15.95 -7.76 -21.39
CA HIS A 75 16.44 -9.08 -21.78
C HIS A 75 15.33 -9.94 -22.38
N LEU A 76 14.58 -9.39 -23.33
CA LEU A 76 14.07 -10.18 -24.44
C LEU A 76 14.45 -9.42 -25.70
N GLY A 77 15.67 -9.70 -26.17
CA GLY A 77 16.12 -9.28 -27.48
C GLY A 77 15.30 -10.01 -28.53
N ILE A 78 14.48 -9.25 -29.25
CA ILE A 78 14.27 -9.40 -30.69
C ILE A 78 14.36 -8.01 -31.28
#